data_AF-L1KUK7-F1
#
_entry.id   AF-L1KUK7-F1
#
_cell.length_a   1.000
_cell.length_b   1.000
_cell.length_c   1.000
_cell.angle_alpha   90.00
_cell.angle_beta   90.00
_cell.angle_gamma   90.00
#
_symmetry.space_group_name_H-M   'P 1'
#
loop_
_entity.id
_entity.type
_entity.pdbx_description
1 polymer ?
#
loop_
_entity_poly.entity_id
_entity_poly.type
_entity_poly.pdbx_seq_one_letter_code
_entity_poly.pdbx_strand_id
1 'polypeptide(L)'
;MATKKVTITLDESLVEALAGAAEEEGIPLSRLVAGAAERELRLRAGRAVIQEWQAEHGAFTLEELAAARADLAAADAEYLSSSGASAA
;
A
#
# COMPACT_ATOMS: atom_id res chain seq x y z
N MET A 1 -19.31 -15.62 3.67
CA MET A 1 -18.20 -16.23 2.89
C MET A 1 -17.50 -17.26 3.75
N ALA A 2 -17.07 -18.40 3.18
CA ALA A 2 -16.36 -19.42 3.93
C ALA A 2 -14.94 -18.92 4.27
N THR A 3 -14.48 -19.16 5.51
CA THR A 3 -13.13 -18.81 5.97
C THR A 3 -12.27 -20.05 6.10
N LYS A 4 -10.97 -19.95 5.78
CA LYS A 4 -9.99 -21.04 5.92
C LYS A 4 -8.83 -20.57 6.80
N LYS A 5 -8.47 -21.35 7.83
CA LYS A 5 -7.26 -21.11 8.61
C LYS A 5 -6.03 -21.54 7.81
N VAL A 6 -5.03 -20.67 7.75
CA VAL A 6 -3.73 -20.93 7.12
C VAL A 6 -2.66 -20.81 8.20
N THR A 7 -1.75 -21.76 8.25
CA THR A 7 -0.56 -21.72 9.11
C THR A 7 0.66 -21.48 8.24
N ILE A 8 1.46 -20.48 8.58
CA ILE A 8 2.70 -20.12 7.87
C ILE A 8 3.82 -19.95 8.89
N THR A 9 5.05 -20.28 8.49
CA THR A 9 6.26 -19.99 9.26
C THR A 9 6.82 -18.65 8.79
N LEU A 10 7.07 -17.75 9.72
CA LEU A 10 7.69 -16.45 9.49
C LEU A 10 8.95 -16.33 10.34
N ASP A 11 9.84 -15.42 9.96
CA ASP A 11 10.98 -15.07 10.79
C ASP A 11 10.51 -14.51 12.14
N GLU A 12 11.17 -14.91 13.22
CA GLU A 12 10.79 -14.51 14.58
C GLU A 12 10.79 -12.99 14.76
N SER A 13 11.83 -12.31 14.25
CA SER A 13 11.91 -10.84 14.36
C SER A 13 10.79 -10.14 13.60
N LEU A 14 10.31 -10.73 12.50
CA LEU A 14 9.17 -10.21 11.75
C LEU A 14 7.86 -10.41 12.52
N VAL A 15 7.68 -11.56 13.18
CA VAL A 15 6.50 -11.82 14.00
C VAL A 15 6.41 -10.81 15.15
N GLU A 16 7.53 -10.57 15.85
CA GLU A 16 7.58 -9.59 16.94
C GLU A 16 7.26 -8.17 16.45
N ALA A 17 7.84 -7.75 15.33
CA ALA A 17 7.56 -6.44 14.75
C ALA A 17 6.08 -6.27 14.34
N LEU A 18 5.49 -7.30 13.72
CA LEU A 18 4.08 -7.28 13.33
C LEU A 18 3.14 -7.32 14.54
N ALA A 19 3.51 -8.07 15.59
CA ALA A 19 2.73 -8.12 16.82
C ALA A 19 2.71 -6.75 17.50
N GLY A 20 3.87 -6.09 17.64
CA GLY A 20 3.95 -4.73 18.17
C GLY A 20 3.10 -3.72 17.39
N ALA A 21 3.21 -3.72 16.05
CA ALA A 21 2.40 -2.83 15.21
C ALA A 21 0.89 -3.10 15.35
N ALA A 22 0.49 -4.37 15.42
CA ALA A 22 -0.92 -4.74 15.60
C ALA A 22 -1.45 -4.30 16.98
N GLU A 23 -0.63 -4.40 18.04
CA GLU A 23 -0.97 -3.91 19.37
C GLU A 23 -1.12 -2.38 19.41
N GLU A 24 -0.19 -1.65 18.80
CA GLU A 24 -0.26 -0.17 18.67
C GLU A 24 -1.53 0.28 17.94
N GLU A 25 -1.94 -0.45 16.90
CA GLU A 25 -3.17 -0.19 16.14
C GLU A 25 -4.44 -0.75 16.82
N GLY A 26 -4.31 -1.51 17.91
CA GLY A 26 -5.43 -2.14 18.62
C GLY A 26 -6.18 -3.21 17.82
N ILE A 27 -5.48 -3.89 16.89
CA ILE A 27 -6.05 -4.92 16.02
C ILE A 27 -5.39 -6.29 16.22
N PRO A 28 -6.06 -7.40 15.89
CA PRO A 28 -5.43 -8.71 15.91
C PRO A 28 -4.31 -8.82 14.86
N LEU A 29 -3.22 -9.52 15.18
CA LEU A 29 -2.11 -9.79 14.25
C LEU A 29 -2.59 -10.36 12.89
N SER A 30 -3.56 -11.28 12.92
CA SER A 30 -4.13 -11.86 11.70
C SER A 30 -4.80 -10.83 10.79
N ARG A 31 -5.39 -9.77 11.36
CA ARG A 31 -6.00 -8.67 10.60
C ARG A 31 -4.92 -7.84 9.91
N LEU A 32 -3.83 -7.51 10.62
CA LEU A 32 -2.69 -6.80 10.03
C LEU A 32 -2.08 -7.60 8.87
N VAL A 33 -1.82 -8.89 9.07
CA VAL A 33 -1.27 -9.79 8.06
C VAL A 33 -2.21 -9.92 6.84
N ALA A 34 -3.52 -10.10 7.08
CA ALA A 34 -4.50 -10.15 6.00
C ALA A 34 -4.52 -8.84 5.20
N GLY A 35 -4.54 -7.69 5.88
CA GLY A 35 -4.50 -6.37 5.23
C GLY A 35 -3.24 -6.16 4.39
N ALA A 36 -2.08 -6.58 4.89
CA ALA A 36 -0.82 -6.53 4.13
C ALA A 36 -0.88 -7.41 2.87
N ALA A 37 -1.42 -8.63 2.99
CA ALA A 37 -1.59 -9.54 1.86
C ALA A 37 -2.57 -9.00 0.82
N GLU A 38 -3.71 -8.46 1.24
CA GLU A 38 -4.69 -7.82 0.35
C GLU A 38 -4.09 -6.63 -0.40
N ARG A 39 -3.33 -5.78 0.30
CA ARG A 39 -2.62 -4.65 -0.30
C ARG A 39 -1.62 -5.13 -1.36
N GLU A 40 -0.83 -6.14 -1.07
CA GLU A 40 0.13 -6.68 -2.04
C GLU A 40 -0.56 -7.28 -3.27
N LEU A 41 -1.67 -8.02 -3.09
CA LEU A 41 -2.47 -8.53 -4.21
C LEU A 41 -3.03 -7.40 -5.07
N ARG A 42 -3.54 -6.33 -4.45
CA ARG A 42 -4.03 -5.15 -5.18
C ARG A 42 -2.91 -4.48 -5.98
N LEU A 43 -1.71 -4.34 -5.40
CA LEU A 43 -0.55 -3.78 -6.09
C LEU A 43 -0.13 -4.65 -7.29
N ARG A 44 -0.15 -5.98 -7.14
CA ARG A 44 0.14 -6.89 -8.27
C ARG A 44 -0.87 -6.75 -9.40
N ALA A 45 -2.16 -6.73 -9.06
CA ALA A 45 -3.22 -6.53 -10.05
C ALA A 45 -3.07 -5.18 -10.77
N GLY A 46 -2.85 -4.10 -10.01
CA GLY A 46 -2.65 -2.78 -10.59
C GLY A 46 -1.42 -2.71 -11.50
N ARG A 47 -0.30 -3.33 -11.10
CA ARG A 47 0.91 -3.43 -11.96
C ARG A 47 0.60 -4.17 -13.27
N ALA A 48 -0.16 -5.25 -13.22
CA ALA A 48 -0.54 -5.99 -14.42
C ALA A 48 -1.38 -5.13 -15.38
N VAL A 49 -2.36 -4.38 -14.85
CA VAL A 49 -3.19 -3.45 -15.65
C VAL A 49 -2.35 -2.36 -16.30
N ILE A 50 -1.39 -1.78 -15.57
CA ILE A 50 -0.49 -0.75 -16.12
C ILE A 50 0.36 -1.35 -17.26
N GLN A 51 0.85 -2.58 -17.10
CA GLN A 51 1.64 -3.24 -18.14
C GLN A 51 0.81 -3.52 -19.40
N GLU A 52 -0.43 -3.97 -19.25
CA GLU A 52 -1.37 -4.15 -20.37
C GLU A 52 -1.61 -2.83 -21.10
N TRP A 53 -1.88 -1.75 -20.36
CA TRP A 53 -2.08 -0.43 -20.93
C TRP A 53 -0.84 0.08 -21.69
N GLN A 54 0.37 -0.10 -21.13
CA GLN A 54 1.62 0.30 -21.78
C GLN A 54 1.94 -0.53 -23.02
N ALA A 55 1.53 -1.79 -23.07
CA ALA A 55 1.67 -2.60 -24.27
C ALA A 55 0.83 -2.05 -25.43
N GLU A 56 -0.32 -1.44 -25.12
CA GLU A 56 -1.21 -0.81 -26.10
C GLU A 56 -0.79 0.62 -26.48
N HIS A 57 -0.33 1.42 -25.51
CA HIS A 57 -0.14 2.88 -25.67
C HIS A 57 1.33 3.32 -25.69
N GLY A 58 2.26 2.42 -25.40
CA GLY A 58 3.66 2.72 -25.17
C GLY A 58 4.01 2.92 -23.69
N ALA A 59 5.28 2.71 -23.36
CA ALA A 59 5.79 2.94 -22.02
C ALA A 59 5.84 4.44 -21.69
N PHE A 60 5.60 4.78 -20.42
CA PHE A 60 5.78 6.15 -19.95
C PHE A 60 7.24 6.59 -20.07
N THR A 61 7.45 7.80 -20.54
CA THR A 61 8.77 8.44 -20.59
C THR A 61 9.21 8.89 -19.19
N LEU A 62 10.52 9.12 -19.02
CA LEU A 62 11.05 9.58 -17.74
C LEU A 62 10.54 10.98 -17.38
N GLU A 63 10.34 11.83 -18.39
CA GLU A 63 9.80 13.18 -18.28
C GLU A 63 8.35 13.15 -17.80
N GLU A 64 7.50 12.29 -18.38
CA GLU A 64 6.11 12.11 -17.95
C GLU A 64 6.04 11.59 -16.51
N LEU A 65 6.87 10.61 -16.16
CA LEU A 65 6.93 10.08 -14.79
C LEU A 65 7.43 11.13 -13.79
N ALA A 66 8.37 12.00 -14.19
CA ALA A 66 8.85 13.09 -13.34
C ALA A 66 7.75 14.14 -13.12
N ALA A 67 7.03 14.53 -14.17
CA ALA A 67 5.89 15.45 -14.07
C ALA A 67 4.80 14.89 -13.14
N ALA A 68 4.39 13.63 -13.36
CA ALA A 68 3.38 12.98 -12.52
C ALA A 68 3.80 12.88 -11.04
N ARG A 69 5.09 12.65 -10.75
CA ARG A 69 5.60 12.65 -9.37
C ARG A 69 5.57 14.04 -8.75
N ALA A 70 5.85 15.09 -9.52
CA ALA A 70 5.75 16.46 -9.04
C ALA A 70 4.30 16.83 -8.70
N ASP A 71 3.35 16.44 -9.57
CA ASP A 71 1.92 16.66 -9.34
C ASP A 71 1.44 15.93 -8.09
N LEU A 72 1.85 14.66 -7.90
CA LEU A 72 1.51 13.89 -6.71
C LEU A 72 2.07 14.53 -5.44
N ALA A 73 3.34 14.98 -5.46
CA ALA A 73 3.95 15.65 -4.32
C ALA A 73 3.25 16.96 -3.96
N ALA A 74 2.79 17.72 -4.96
CA ALA A 74 2.01 18.94 -4.74
C ALA A 74 0.66 18.63 -4.09
N ALA A 75 -0.05 17.61 -4.57
CA ALA A 75 -1.32 17.16 -4.01
C ALA A 75 -1.15 16.64 -2.56
N ASP A 76 -0.09 15.89 -2.28
CA ASP A 76 0.24 15.41 -0.93
C ASP A 76 0.52 16.59 0.02
N ALA A 77 1.26 17.60 -0.42
CA ALA A 77 1.53 18.80 0.37
C ALA A 77 0.24 19.58 0.69
N GLU A 78 -0.67 19.70 -0.28
CA GLU A 78 -1.98 20.32 -0.08
C GLU A 78 -2.83 19.53 0.93
N TYR A 79 -2.92 18.20 0.79
CA TYR A 79 -3.65 17.34 1.71
C TYR A 79 -3.12 17.42 3.15
N LEU A 80 -1.79 17.41 3.33
CA LEU A 80 -1.18 17.52 4.65
C LEU A 80 -1.39 18.91 5.28
N SER A 81 -1.31 19.98 4.48
CA SER A 81 -1.55 21.35 4.96
C SER A 81 -3.01 21.57 5.39
N SER A 82 -3.97 20.99 4.67
CA SER A 82 -5.39 21.09 4.98
C SER A 82 -5.79 20.20 6.16
N SER A 83 -5.19 19.01 6.31
CA SER A 83 -5.38 18.16 7.49
C SER A 83 -4.82 18.81 8.77
N GLY A 84 -3.69 19.53 8.68
CA GLY A 84 -3.14 20.32 9.78
C GLY A 84 -4.02 21.52 10.19
N ALA A 85 -4.75 22.11 9.26
CA ALA A 85 -5.68 23.22 9.54
C ALA A 85 -6.98 22.76 10.22
N SER A 86 -7.35 21.48 10.10
CA SER A 86 -8.54 20.90 10.74
C SER A 86 -8.32 20.46 12.19
N ALA A 87 -7.07 20.46 12.67
CA ALA A 87 -6.68 19.97 14.00
C ALA A 87 -6.28 21.07 14.99
N ALA A 88 -6.50 22.35 14.65
CA ALA A 88 -6.12 23.53 15.44
C ALA A 88 -7.33 24.27 16.03
#